data_AF-A0AAV8WTK1-F1
#
_entry.id   AF-A0AAV8WTK1-F1
#
_cell.length_a   1.000
_cell.length_b   1.000
_cell.length_c   1.000
_cell.angle_alpha   90.00
_cell.angle_beta   90.00
_cell.angle_gamma   90.00
#
_symmetry.space_group_name_H-M   'P 1'
#
loop_
_entity.id
_entity.type
_entity.pdbx_description
1 polymer ?
#
loop_
_entity_poly.entity_id
_entity_poly.type
_entity_poly.pdbx_seq_one_letter_code
_entity_poly.pdbx_strand_id
1 'polypeptide(L)'
;MTSADERAVFAKLEALKEIRSKTIQLEKLKARLIFEVEAQDQEEKCLSEYKQEMDLLLQEKMSHVEELRQIHADINAMEGVIKQADESRTRSMSSALRLHEEYLPLKNEIDRLRRECLGLDRLPELHEEEGSSITPEKFSQLYNSNKSQSSSFNKTTDWNRPIAPSDNSINSLAPPLPPTFLPPPNPLRLVTNKPDQGRPGSMAPSPHPGPPTPTFRSDLSLRQQPPPMKSCLSCHQQIHRNAPICPLCKAKSRSRNPKKPKKKDH
;
A
#
# COMPACT_ATOMS: atom_id res chain seq x y z
N MET A 1 -19.88 30.98 93.51
CA MET A 1 -19.72 29.97 92.45
C MET A 1 -19.60 28.62 93.13
N THR A 2 -20.30 27.60 92.64
CA THR A 2 -20.23 26.26 93.25
C THR A 2 -19.06 25.48 92.67
N SER A 3 -18.49 24.51 93.40
CA SER A 3 -17.40 23.65 92.89
C SER A 3 -17.76 22.91 91.59
N ALA A 4 -19.06 22.68 91.34
CA ALA A 4 -19.57 22.11 90.10
C ALA A 4 -19.43 23.08 88.90
N ASP A 5 -19.64 24.38 89.12
CA ASP A 5 -19.47 25.42 88.08
C ASP A 5 -18.01 25.51 87.62
N GLU A 6 -17.07 25.43 88.57
CA GLU A 6 -15.64 25.48 88.28
C GLU A 6 -15.19 24.29 87.42
N ARG A 7 -15.63 23.06 87.76
CA ARG A 7 -15.34 21.86 86.95
C ARG A 7 -15.93 21.96 85.55
N ALA A 8 -17.13 22.53 85.41
CA ALA A 8 -17.75 22.75 84.10
C ALA A 8 -16.98 23.77 83.26
N VAL A 9 -16.44 24.83 83.88
CA VAL A 9 -15.58 25.81 83.21
C VAL A 9 -14.27 25.17 82.76
N PHE A 10 -13.61 24.36 83.59
CA PHE A 10 -12.40 23.64 83.19
C PHE A 10 -12.64 22.66 82.04
N ALA A 11 -13.75 21.91 82.06
CA ALA A 11 -14.11 21.01 80.95
C ALA A 11 -14.32 21.76 79.63
N LYS A 12 -14.95 22.94 79.66
CA LYS A 12 -15.13 23.81 78.49
C LYS A 12 -13.79 24.32 77.96
N LEU A 13 -12.84 24.67 78.84
CA LEU A 13 -11.51 25.14 78.44
C LEU A 13 -10.69 24.02 77.78
N GLU A 14 -10.74 22.79 78.31
CA GLU A 14 -10.04 21.65 77.68
C GLU A 14 -10.66 21.32 76.32
N ALA A 15 -12.00 21.37 76.19
CA ALA A 15 -12.68 21.21 74.91
C ALA A 15 -12.25 22.30 73.90
N LEU A 16 -12.13 23.56 74.32
CA LEU A 16 -11.65 24.65 73.45
C LEU A 16 -10.21 24.43 72.97
N LYS A 17 -9.33 23.95 73.85
CA LYS A 17 -7.94 23.61 73.51
C LYS A 17 -7.89 22.45 72.50
N GLU A 18 -8.70 21.42 72.69
CA GLU A 18 -8.80 20.31 71.75
C GLU A 18 -9.36 20.75 70.40
N ILE A 19 -10.42 21.57 70.40
CA ILE A 19 -10.98 22.17 69.17
C ILE A 19 -9.91 22.94 68.42
N ARG A 20 -9.16 23.82 69.10
CA ARG A 20 -8.07 24.60 68.45
C ARG A 20 -7.02 23.69 67.82
N SER A 21 -6.59 22.64 68.51
CA SER A 21 -5.62 21.67 67.97
C SER A 21 -6.16 20.96 66.73
N LYS A 22 -7.41 20.49 66.78
CA LYS A 22 -8.08 19.84 65.64
C LYS A 22 -8.30 20.79 64.48
N THR A 23 -8.66 22.06 64.72
CA THR A 23 -8.80 23.08 63.68
C THR A 23 -7.48 23.30 62.94
N ILE A 24 -6.35 23.37 63.64
CA ILE A 24 -5.04 23.52 62.99
C ILE A 24 -4.70 22.29 62.12
N GLN A 25 -4.99 21.08 62.62
CA GLN A 25 -4.78 19.85 61.85
C GLN A 25 -5.69 19.80 60.61
N LEU A 26 -6.94 20.23 60.75
CA LEU A 26 -7.90 20.31 59.66
C LEU A 26 -7.42 21.28 58.57
N GLU A 27 -6.94 22.47 58.93
CA GLU A 27 -6.43 23.44 57.94
C GLU A 27 -5.19 22.90 57.20
N LYS A 28 -4.30 22.17 57.89
CA LYS A 28 -3.16 21.48 57.23
C LYS A 28 -3.60 20.37 56.28
N LEU A 29 -4.65 19.62 56.63
CA LEU A 29 -5.21 18.58 55.76
C LEU A 29 -5.89 19.21 54.55
N LYS A 30 -6.67 20.28 54.77
CA LYS A 30 -7.34 21.04 53.71
C LYS A 30 -6.34 21.59 52.70
N ALA A 31 -5.25 22.22 53.17
CA ALA A 31 -4.21 22.75 52.28
C ALA A 31 -3.56 21.66 51.42
N ARG A 32 -3.26 20.50 52.01
CA ARG A 32 -2.71 19.34 51.27
C ARG A 32 -3.72 18.77 50.26
N LEU A 33 -4.99 18.69 50.63
CA LEU A 33 -6.03 18.21 49.73
C LEU A 33 -6.19 19.12 48.52
N ILE A 34 -6.19 20.44 48.72
CA ILE A 34 -6.26 21.41 47.63
C ILE A 34 -5.06 21.24 46.68
N PHE A 35 -3.84 21.17 47.23
CA PHE A 35 -2.64 20.97 46.42
C PHE A 35 -2.68 19.68 45.59
N GLU A 36 -3.13 18.57 46.18
CA GLU A 36 -3.23 17.28 45.47
C GLU A 36 -4.27 17.33 44.34
N VAL A 37 -5.40 17.99 44.56
CA VAL A 37 -6.43 18.18 43.53
C VAL A 37 -5.89 19.04 42.38
N GLU A 38 -5.21 20.15 42.69
CA GLU A 38 -4.58 21.00 41.66
C GLU A 38 -3.50 20.25 40.86
N ALA A 39 -2.71 19.41 41.53
CA ALA A 39 -1.71 18.56 40.87
C ALA A 39 -2.37 17.52 39.96
N GLN A 40 -3.47 16.91 40.41
CA GLN A 40 -4.24 15.97 39.59
C GLN A 40 -4.82 16.65 38.35
N ASP A 41 -5.43 17.83 38.49
CA ASP A 41 -6.00 18.58 37.36
C ASP A 41 -4.93 18.92 36.31
N GLN A 42 -3.72 19.27 36.77
CA GLN A 42 -2.59 19.53 35.87
C GLN A 42 -2.11 18.26 35.16
N GLU A 43 -2.07 17.12 35.85
CA GLU A 43 -1.72 15.83 35.23
C GLU A 43 -2.77 15.38 34.21
N GLU A 44 -4.06 15.60 34.49
CA GLU A 44 -5.14 15.31 33.54
C GLU A 44 -4.99 16.12 32.25
N LYS A 45 -4.59 17.39 32.37
CA LYS A 45 -4.28 18.24 31.21
C LYS A 45 -3.10 17.69 30.41
N CYS A 46 -1.98 17.38 31.05
CA CYS A 46 -0.80 16.79 30.40
C CYS A 46 -1.16 15.48 29.67
N LEU A 47 -1.95 14.62 30.33
CA LEU A 47 -2.40 13.35 29.76
C LEU A 47 -3.29 13.54 28.53
N SER A 48 -4.13 14.58 28.51
CA SER A 48 -4.90 14.95 27.33
C SER A 48 -4.00 15.40 26.18
N GLU A 49 -2.99 16.22 26.46
CA GLU A 49 -2.03 16.70 25.45
C GLU A 49 -1.23 15.53 24.84
N TYR A 50 -0.78 14.57 25.65
CA TYR A 50 -0.07 13.38 25.15
C TYR A 50 -0.94 12.48 24.27
N LYS A 51 -2.23 12.35 24.58
CA LYS A 51 -3.18 11.60 23.74
C LYS A 51 -3.38 12.30 22.40
N GLN A 52 -3.55 13.62 22.41
CA GLN A 52 -3.69 14.40 21.20
C GLN A 52 -2.43 14.27 20.31
N GLU A 53 -1.25 14.38 20.90
CA GLU A 53 0.02 14.22 20.17
C GLU A 53 0.13 12.81 19.54
N MET A 54 -0.27 11.77 20.26
CA MET A 54 -0.32 10.41 19.72
C MET A 54 -1.24 10.31 18.50
N ASP A 55 -2.40 10.95 18.53
CA ASP A 55 -3.35 10.94 17.41
C ASP A 55 -2.78 11.68 16.19
N LEU A 56 -2.09 12.81 16.40
CA LEU A 56 -1.40 13.55 15.34
C LEU A 56 -0.29 12.71 14.69
N LEU A 57 0.54 12.05 15.49
CA LEU A 57 1.59 11.15 14.98
C LEU A 57 1.02 9.98 14.17
N LEU A 58 -0.12 9.43 14.60
CA LEU A 58 -0.82 8.39 13.83
C LEU A 58 -1.38 8.93 12.50
N GLN A 59 -1.88 10.16 12.50
CA GLN A 59 -2.33 10.83 11.28
C GLN A 59 -1.17 11.09 10.31
N GLU A 60 -0.04 11.60 10.79
CA GLU A 60 1.17 11.81 9.98
C GLU A 60 1.67 10.49 9.37
N LYS A 61 1.72 9.43 10.18
CA LYS A 61 2.04 8.08 9.69
C LYS A 61 1.12 7.66 8.54
N MET A 62 -0.19 7.92 8.65
CA MET A 62 -1.14 7.58 7.59
C MET A 62 -0.94 8.45 6.34
N SER A 63 -0.57 9.72 6.50
CA SER A 63 -0.19 10.61 5.39
C SER A 63 1.00 10.04 4.61
N HIS A 64 2.07 9.64 5.30
CA HIS A 64 3.25 9.05 4.65
C HIS A 64 2.94 7.72 3.93
N VAL A 65 1.99 6.93 4.44
CA VAL A 65 1.54 5.71 3.75
C VAL A 65 0.87 6.05 2.40
N GLU A 66 0.11 7.13 2.34
CA GLU A 66 -0.53 7.58 1.10
C GLU A 66 0.48 8.17 0.11
N GLU A 67 1.47 8.92 0.59
CA GLU A 67 2.61 9.39 -0.22
C GLU A 67 3.36 8.21 -0.86
N LEU A 68 3.65 7.16 -0.07
CA LEU A 68 4.26 5.93 -0.59
C LEU A 68 3.36 5.24 -1.63
N ARG A 69 2.04 5.26 -1.45
CA ARG A 69 1.09 4.70 -2.41
C ARG A 69 1.12 5.47 -3.73
N GLN A 70 1.22 6.79 -3.67
CA GLN A 70 1.31 7.66 -4.84
C GLN A 70 2.62 7.43 -5.60
N ILE A 71 3.76 7.36 -4.90
CA ILE A 71 5.05 7.05 -5.51
C ILE A 71 5.01 5.71 -6.25
N HIS A 72 4.41 4.67 -5.66
CA HIS A 72 4.24 3.39 -6.36
C HIS A 72 3.36 3.52 -7.62
N ALA A 73 2.30 4.32 -7.59
CA ALA A 73 1.46 4.56 -8.76
C ALA A 73 2.24 5.28 -9.87
N ASP A 74 3.04 6.28 -9.51
CA ASP A 74 3.87 7.04 -10.46
C ASP A 74 4.97 6.17 -11.06
N ILE A 75 5.61 5.29 -10.27
CA ILE A 75 6.57 4.29 -10.77
C ILE A 75 5.90 3.40 -11.82
N ASN A 76 4.73 2.83 -11.51
CA ASN A 76 4.01 1.97 -12.45
C ASN A 76 3.62 2.71 -13.74
N ALA A 77 3.23 3.99 -13.64
CA ALA A 77 2.94 4.82 -14.80
C ALA A 77 4.19 5.03 -15.68
N MET A 78 5.33 5.35 -15.06
CA MET A 78 6.60 5.52 -15.76
C MET A 78 7.10 4.21 -16.40
N GLU A 79 6.95 3.08 -15.74
CA GLU A 79 7.25 1.76 -16.32
C GLU A 79 6.38 1.49 -17.56
N GLY A 80 5.11 1.88 -17.53
CA GLY A 80 4.21 1.82 -18.68
C GLY A 80 4.69 2.67 -19.86
N VAL A 81 5.11 3.92 -19.60
CA VAL A 81 5.65 4.83 -20.63
C VAL A 81 6.92 4.25 -21.26
N ILE A 82 7.85 3.74 -20.46
CA ILE A 82 9.09 3.13 -20.95
C ILE A 82 8.78 1.94 -21.85
N LYS A 83 7.87 1.06 -21.41
CA LYS A 83 7.46 -0.12 -22.20
C LYS A 83 6.85 0.29 -23.54
N GLN A 84 5.93 1.26 -23.54
CA GLN A 84 5.32 1.75 -24.76
C GLN A 84 6.34 2.40 -25.71
N ALA A 85 7.30 3.14 -25.18
CA ALA A 85 8.37 3.76 -25.96
C ALA A 85 9.28 2.70 -26.61
N ASP A 86 9.63 1.64 -25.88
CA ASP A 86 10.46 0.55 -26.40
C ASP A 86 9.71 -0.27 -27.49
N GLU A 87 8.42 -0.52 -27.30
CA GLU A 87 7.56 -1.14 -28.32
C GLU A 87 7.43 -0.26 -29.58
N SER A 88 7.33 1.06 -29.41
CA SER A 88 7.32 2.02 -30.53
C SER A 88 8.66 2.01 -31.28
N ARG A 89 9.77 2.08 -30.54
CA ARG A 89 11.13 2.01 -31.11
C ARG A 89 11.35 0.71 -31.88
N THR A 90 10.93 -0.43 -31.32
CA THR A 90 11.07 -1.75 -31.95
C THR A 90 10.24 -1.85 -33.22
N ARG A 91 9.00 -1.33 -33.22
CA ARG A 91 8.17 -1.27 -34.43
C ARG A 91 8.78 -0.41 -35.53
N SER A 92 9.27 0.78 -35.19
CA SER A 92 9.95 1.66 -36.15
C SER A 92 11.22 1.02 -36.72
N MET A 93 12.00 0.32 -35.88
CA MET A 93 13.19 -0.40 -36.33
C MET A 93 12.84 -1.54 -37.28
N SER A 94 11.83 -2.35 -36.96
CA SER A 94 11.36 -3.43 -37.84
C SER A 94 10.84 -2.91 -39.18
N SER A 95 10.12 -1.78 -39.18
CA SER A 95 9.69 -1.14 -40.42
C SER A 95 10.87 -0.64 -41.26
N ALA A 96 11.89 -0.06 -40.64
CA ALA A 96 13.08 0.41 -41.33
C ALA A 96 13.87 -0.75 -41.96
N LEU A 97 13.98 -1.89 -41.27
CA LEU A 97 14.62 -3.10 -41.79
C LEU A 97 13.89 -3.64 -43.03
N ARG A 98 12.55 -3.73 -42.99
CA ARG A 98 11.77 -4.20 -44.14
C ARG A 98 11.94 -3.27 -45.36
N LEU A 99 11.92 -1.96 -45.15
CA LEU A 99 12.17 -1.00 -46.23
C LEU A 99 13.59 -1.13 -46.80
N HIS A 100 14.58 -1.40 -45.96
CA HIS A 100 15.95 -1.62 -46.40
C HIS A 100 16.11 -2.91 -47.23
N GLU A 101 15.42 -3.98 -46.84
CA GLU A 101 15.34 -5.23 -47.62
C GLU A 101 14.75 -5.00 -49.02
N GLU A 102 13.77 -4.10 -49.15
CA GLU A 102 13.19 -3.69 -50.44
C GLU A 102 14.08 -2.72 -51.23
N TYR A 103 14.78 -1.81 -50.55
CA TYR A 103 15.66 -0.80 -51.15
C TYR A 103 16.88 -1.41 -51.86
N LEU A 104 17.59 -2.33 -51.21
CA LEU A 104 18.83 -2.92 -51.73
C LEU A 104 18.71 -3.52 -53.15
N PRO A 105 17.75 -4.42 -53.44
CA PRO A 105 17.64 -5.01 -54.79
C PRO A 105 17.30 -3.95 -55.84
N LEU A 106 16.46 -2.98 -55.51
CA LEU A 106 16.09 -1.90 -56.42
C LEU A 106 17.29 -1.00 -56.73
N LYS A 107 18.07 -0.60 -55.72
CA LYS A 107 19.31 0.16 -55.90
C LYS A 107 20.28 -0.59 -56.80
N ASN A 108 20.50 -1.88 -56.52
CA ASN A 108 21.41 -2.71 -57.30
C ASN A 108 21.00 -2.79 -58.78
N GLU A 109 19.70 -2.89 -59.05
CA GLU A 109 19.17 -2.91 -60.41
C GLU A 109 19.35 -1.56 -61.12
N ILE A 110 19.11 -0.44 -60.43
CA ILE A 110 19.39 0.91 -60.96
C ILE A 110 20.87 1.08 -61.27
N ASP A 111 21.75 0.69 -60.35
CA ASP A 111 23.21 0.78 -60.53
C ASP A 111 23.70 -0.12 -61.67
N ARG A 112 23.05 -1.27 -61.90
CA ARG A 112 23.29 -2.14 -63.05
C ARG A 112 22.93 -1.43 -64.35
N LEU A 113 21.71 -0.90 -64.46
CA LEU A 113 21.23 -0.17 -65.65
C LEU A 113 22.07 1.08 -65.96
N ARG A 114 22.47 1.85 -64.94
CA ARG A 114 23.33 3.03 -65.11
C ARG A 114 24.67 2.69 -65.73
N ARG A 115 25.31 1.62 -65.26
CA ARG A 115 26.62 1.18 -65.76
C ARG A 115 26.52 0.52 -67.12
N GLU A 116 25.62 -0.45 -67.29
CA GLU A 116 25.56 -1.28 -68.50
C GLU A 116 24.94 -0.57 -69.70
N CYS A 117 23.91 0.25 -69.49
CA CYS A 117 23.21 0.91 -70.58
C CYS A 117 23.73 2.32 -70.89
N LEU A 118 24.25 3.03 -69.89
CA LEU A 118 24.61 4.45 -70.01
C LEU A 118 26.08 4.76 -69.72
N GLY A 119 26.87 3.79 -69.23
CA GLY A 119 28.27 4.00 -68.85
C GLY A 119 28.47 4.99 -67.69
N LEU A 120 27.42 5.23 -66.88
CA LEU A 120 27.46 6.15 -65.74
C LEU A 120 27.91 5.44 -64.46
N ASP A 121 28.50 6.19 -63.54
CA ASP A 121 28.84 5.71 -62.21
C ASP A 121 27.60 5.34 -61.38
N ARG A 122 27.81 4.44 -60.40
CA ARG A 122 26.81 4.01 -59.43
C ARG A 122 26.30 5.18 -58.60
N LEU A 123 25.09 5.05 -58.06
CA LEU A 123 24.56 6.01 -57.09
C LEU A 123 25.28 5.87 -55.74
N PRO A 124 25.49 6.99 -55.01
CA PRO A 124 25.99 6.99 -53.64
C PRO A 124 25.15 6.08 -52.73
N GLU A 125 25.79 5.49 -51.72
CA GLU A 125 25.03 4.77 -50.68
C GLU A 125 24.27 5.72 -49.76
N LEU A 126 23.24 5.20 -49.08
CA LEU A 126 22.40 5.98 -48.18
C LEU A 126 23.19 6.70 -47.06
N HIS A 127 24.35 6.16 -46.65
CA HIS A 127 25.21 6.79 -45.64
C HIS A 127 26.28 7.74 -46.26
N GLU A 128 26.41 7.76 -47.59
CA GLU A 128 27.33 8.62 -48.35
C GLU A 128 26.63 9.90 -48.85
N GLU A 129 25.29 9.93 -48.81
CA GLU A 129 24.49 11.07 -49.26
C GLU A 129 24.56 12.25 -48.26
N GLU A 130 24.95 13.44 -48.76
CA GLU A 130 25.18 14.63 -47.95
C GLU A 130 23.86 15.12 -47.31
N GLY A 131 23.79 15.10 -45.97
CA GLY A 131 22.56 15.40 -45.22
C GLY A 131 21.74 14.18 -44.82
N SER A 132 22.19 12.96 -45.12
CA SER A 132 21.52 11.73 -44.68
C SER A 132 21.51 11.58 -43.15
N SER A 133 20.34 11.21 -42.61
CA SER A 133 20.16 10.91 -41.19
C SER A 133 20.62 9.50 -40.80
N ILE A 134 21.05 8.70 -41.78
CA ILE A 134 21.56 7.35 -41.63
C ILE A 134 23.09 7.44 -41.44
N THR A 135 23.52 7.44 -40.18
CA THR A 135 24.95 7.40 -39.87
C THR A 135 25.53 6.01 -40.18
N PRO A 136 26.85 5.91 -40.45
CA PRO A 136 27.51 4.63 -40.66
C PRO A 136 27.29 3.61 -39.52
N GLU A 137 27.18 4.08 -38.26
CA GLU A 137 26.86 3.21 -37.11
C GLU A 137 25.43 2.69 -37.14
N LYS A 138 24.44 3.52 -37.51
CA LYS A 138 23.04 3.07 -37.63
C LYS A 138 22.89 2.07 -38.76
N PHE A 139 23.58 2.30 -39.88
CA PHE A 139 23.64 1.38 -41.00
C PHE A 139 24.24 0.01 -40.59
N SER A 140 25.35 0.04 -39.84
CA SER A 140 25.97 -1.16 -39.29
C SER A 140 25.09 -1.90 -38.26
N GLN A 141 24.34 -1.17 -37.43
CA GLN A 141 23.41 -1.75 -36.45
C GLN A 141 22.19 -2.42 -37.11
N LEU A 142 21.64 -1.85 -38.18
CA LEU A 142 20.57 -2.48 -38.97
C LEU A 142 21.04 -3.81 -39.55
N TYR A 143 22.28 -3.87 -40.07
CA TYR A 143 22.87 -5.06 -40.66
C TYR A 143 23.26 -6.13 -39.61
N ASN A 144 23.85 -5.71 -38.48
CA ASN A 144 24.31 -6.62 -37.42
C ASN A 144 23.18 -7.13 -36.50
N SER A 145 22.09 -6.37 -36.32
CA SER A 145 20.95 -6.81 -35.50
C SER A 145 20.24 -8.03 -36.08
N ASN A 146 20.34 -8.26 -37.39
CA ASN A 146 19.78 -9.44 -38.06
C ASN A 146 20.54 -10.74 -37.72
N LYS A 147 21.77 -10.65 -37.16
CA LYS A 147 22.56 -11.81 -36.73
C LYS A 147 22.50 -12.12 -35.23
N SER A 148 22.01 -11.20 -34.40
CA SER A 148 22.29 -11.23 -32.95
C SER A 148 21.06 -11.23 -32.03
N GLN A 149 19.84 -11.49 -32.53
CA GLN A 149 18.67 -11.71 -31.65
C GLN A 149 18.78 -13.06 -30.90
N SER A 150 19.70 -13.16 -29.94
CA SER A 150 19.68 -14.21 -28.91
C SER A 150 20.24 -13.78 -27.53
N SER A 151 20.65 -12.54 -27.32
CA SER A 151 21.13 -12.14 -25.99
C SER A 151 20.12 -11.26 -25.27
N SER A 152 19.33 -11.93 -24.43
CA SER A 152 18.55 -11.39 -23.33
C SER A 152 19.21 -10.19 -22.68
N PHE A 153 18.47 -9.07 -22.61
CA PHE A 153 18.87 -7.93 -21.84
C PHE A 153 18.73 -8.28 -20.34
N ASN A 154 19.84 -8.68 -19.73
CA ASN A 154 19.94 -8.82 -18.27
C ASN A 154 19.83 -7.43 -17.65
N LYS A 155 18.69 -7.17 -17.00
CA LYS A 155 18.45 -5.93 -16.27
C LYS A 155 19.27 -5.97 -14.97
N THR A 156 20.48 -5.42 -15.00
CA THR A 156 21.25 -5.09 -13.80
C THR A 156 20.68 -3.79 -13.23
N THR A 157 20.01 -3.89 -12.08
CA THR A 157 19.70 -2.70 -11.27
C THR A 157 19.77 -3.09 -9.81
N ASP A 158 21.00 -3.16 -9.29
CA ASP A 158 21.31 -3.31 -7.87
C ASP A 158 21.08 -1.96 -7.16
N TRP A 159 19.86 -1.73 -6.67
CA TRP A 159 19.55 -0.64 -5.74
C TRP A 159 19.22 -1.11 -4.32
N ASN A 160 19.57 -2.35 -3.96
CA ASN A 160 19.44 -2.84 -2.59
C ASN A 160 20.80 -3.22 -2.01
N ARG A 161 21.53 -2.25 -1.46
CA ARG A 161 22.54 -2.51 -0.43
C ARG A 161 22.05 -1.97 0.91
N PRO A 162 21.47 -2.82 1.78
CA PRO A 162 21.55 -2.61 3.21
C PRO A 162 22.94 -3.08 3.70
N ILE A 163 23.59 -2.27 4.53
CA ILE A 163 24.75 -2.71 5.32
C ILE A 163 24.28 -3.88 6.21
N ALA A 164 24.85 -5.07 6.00
CA ALA A 164 24.64 -6.22 6.86
C ALA A 164 25.65 -6.23 8.00
N PRO A 165 25.28 -6.63 9.23
CA PRO A 165 26.15 -7.38 10.09
C PRO A 165 25.99 -8.89 9.80
N SER A 166 27.11 -9.58 9.91
CA SER A 166 27.35 -11.02 9.78
C SER A 166 26.32 -11.93 10.48
N ASP A 167 25.83 -12.95 9.77
CA ASP A 167 26.25 -14.36 9.96
C ASP A 167 25.24 -15.37 9.39
N ASN A 168 25.80 -16.50 8.95
CA ASN A 168 25.21 -17.82 8.71
C ASN A 168 24.45 -18.10 7.39
N SER A 169 25.19 -18.75 6.49
CA SER A 169 24.78 -19.72 5.47
C SER A 169 23.71 -20.71 5.95
N ILE A 170 22.72 -21.01 5.10
CA ILE A 170 22.47 -22.35 4.52
C ILE A 170 21.29 -22.35 3.51
N ASN A 171 21.59 -22.93 2.34
CA ASN A 171 20.79 -23.78 1.44
C ASN A 171 19.51 -23.33 0.69
N SER A 172 19.54 -23.74 -0.58
CA SER A 172 18.75 -23.43 -1.77
C SER A 172 17.44 -24.24 -1.94
N LEU A 173 16.68 -23.82 -2.99
CA LEU A 173 15.75 -24.56 -3.88
C LEU A 173 14.23 -24.31 -3.70
N ALA A 174 13.64 -23.55 -4.64
CA ALA A 174 12.26 -23.74 -5.16
C ALA A 174 12.01 -22.90 -6.46
N PRO A 175 11.16 -23.36 -7.40
CA PRO A 175 11.05 -22.84 -8.77
C PRO A 175 10.05 -21.66 -8.94
N PRO A 176 10.09 -20.91 -10.06
CA PRO A 176 9.16 -19.80 -10.30
C PRO A 176 7.82 -20.30 -10.87
N LEU A 177 6.70 -19.74 -10.39
CA LEU A 177 5.35 -19.93 -10.95
C LEU A 177 4.88 -18.64 -11.64
N PRO A 178 3.99 -18.72 -12.64
CA PRO A 178 3.69 -17.62 -13.57
C PRO A 178 2.75 -16.55 -12.96
N PRO A 179 2.71 -15.33 -13.53
CA PRO A 179 1.86 -14.26 -13.02
C PRO A 179 0.41 -14.49 -13.48
N THR A 180 -0.52 -14.59 -12.52
CA THR A 180 -1.96 -14.54 -12.80
C THR A 180 -2.39 -13.07 -12.87
N PHE A 181 -2.82 -12.62 -14.04
CA PHE A 181 -3.48 -11.34 -14.24
C PHE A 181 -4.83 -11.34 -13.52
N LEU A 182 -5.06 -10.37 -12.62
CA LEU A 182 -6.40 -9.97 -12.19
C LEU A 182 -6.71 -8.56 -12.72
N PRO A 183 -7.93 -8.30 -13.20
CA PRO A 183 -8.30 -7.02 -13.77
C PRO A 183 -8.54 -5.95 -12.67
N PRO A 184 -8.34 -4.66 -12.97
CA PRO A 184 -8.64 -3.59 -12.01
C PRO A 184 -10.16 -3.37 -11.87
N PRO A 185 -10.66 -2.93 -10.71
CA PRO A 185 -12.05 -2.51 -10.57
C PRO A 185 -12.25 -1.13 -11.19
N ASN A 186 -13.34 -0.97 -11.96
CA ASN A 186 -13.78 0.30 -12.52
C ASN A 186 -14.17 1.32 -11.42
N PRO A 187 -13.96 2.63 -11.66
CA PRO A 187 -14.29 3.68 -10.71
C PRO A 187 -15.78 4.03 -10.78
N LEU A 188 -16.48 4.00 -9.65
CA LEU A 188 -17.86 4.48 -9.55
C LEU A 188 -17.91 6.01 -9.46
N ARG A 189 -18.25 6.59 -10.61
CA ARG A 189 -19.31 7.59 -10.87
C ARG A 189 -19.71 8.54 -9.72
N LEU A 190 -19.36 9.79 -9.99
CA LEU A 190 -19.82 11.09 -9.52
C LEU A 190 -21.33 11.19 -9.20
N VAL A 191 -21.63 11.81 -8.05
CA VAL A 191 -22.96 12.20 -7.55
C VAL A 191 -23.39 13.54 -8.15
N THR A 192 -24.65 13.64 -8.61
CA THR A 192 -25.38 14.90 -8.87
C THR A 192 -26.85 14.76 -8.43
N ASN A 193 -27.40 15.86 -7.90
CA ASN A 193 -28.62 16.00 -7.09
C ASN A 193 -29.97 16.11 -7.85
N LYS A 194 -31.05 15.60 -7.20
CA LYS A 194 -32.46 16.09 -7.03
C LYS A 194 -33.40 16.31 -8.26
N PRO A 195 -34.74 16.48 -8.09
CA PRO A 195 -35.72 15.93 -7.13
C PRO A 195 -37.11 15.49 -7.74
N ASP A 196 -37.96 14.91 -6.88
CA ASP A 196 -39.42 15.19 -6.71
C ASP A 196 -40.54 14.19 -7.14
N GLN A 197 -41.49 14.06 -6.21
CA GLN A 197 -42.93 13.69 -6.29
C GLN A 197 -43.44 12.26 -6.59
N GLY A 198 -44.30 11.76 -5.68
CA GLY A 198 -45.47 10.93 -6.02
C GLY A 198 -45.71 9.63 -5.22
N ARG A 199 -46.49 9.69 -4.14
CA ARG A 199 -47.28 8.57 -3.52
C ARG A 199 -48.74 8.72 -4.09
N PRO A 200 -49.68 7.74 -4.11
CA PRO A 200 -49.93 6.75 -3.04
C PRO A 200 -50.61 5.39 -3.38
N GLY A 201 -50.88 4.60 -2.32
CA GLY A 201 -51.89 3.51 -2.26
C GLY A 201 -51.29 2.10 -2.20
N SER A 202 -51.18 1.41 -1.05
CA SER A 202 -52.17 0.82 -0.12
C SER A 202 -52.30 -0.71 -0.30
N MET A 203 -52.49 -1.37 0.85
CA MET A 203 -52.98 -2.74 1.09
C MET A 203 -51.94 -3.82 1.46
N ALA A 204 -51.82 -4.03 2.78
CA ALA A 204 -51.53 -5.32 3.39
C ALA A 204 -52.75 -6.27 3.22
N PRO A 205 -52.56 -7.59 3.32
CA PRO A 205 -52.88 -8.22 4.61
C PRO A 205 -51.94 -9.36 5.03
N SER A 206 -51.94 -9.63 6.33
CA SER A 206 -51.32 -10.79 7.00
C SER A 206 -52.36 -11.94 7.15
N PRO A 207 -52.13 -12.99 7.97
CA PRO A 207 -51.51 -14.26 7.59
C PRO A 207 -52.43 -15.47 7.83
N HIS A 208 -52.29 -16.57 7.07
CA HIS A 208 -52.73 -17.89 7.56
C HIS A 208 -51.84 -19.05 7.08
N PRO A 209 -51.68 -20.12 7.89
CA PRO A 209 -50.70 -21.17 7.71
C PRO A 209 -51.32 -22.44 7.07
N GLY A 210 -50.60 -23.09 6.17
CA GLY A 210 -50.98 -24.41 5.66
C GLY A 210 -50.06 -24.86 4.52
N PRO A 211 -49.48 -26.08 4.59
CA PRO A 211 -48.46 -26.54 3.64
C PRO A 211 -49.11 -27.12 2.37
N PRO A 212 -48.41 -27.10 1.22
CA PRO A 212 -47.95 -28.40 0.73
C PRO A 212 -46.64 -28.39 -0.09
N THR A 213 -45.89 -29.48 0.09
CA THR A 213 -45.13 -30.23 -0.95
C THR A 213 -43.88 -29.63 -1.62
N PRO A 214 -42.88 -30.49 -1.93
CA PRO A 214 -41.53 -30.08 -2.26
C PRO A 214 -41.39 -29.82 -3.76
N THR A 215 -41.32 -28.55 -4.15
CA THR A 215 -40.83 -28.18 -5.48
C THR A 215 -39.30 -28.15 -5.42
N PHE A 216 -38.68 -29.09 -6.13
CA PHE A 216 -37.26 -29.08 -6.48
C PHE A 216 -36.86 -27.67 -6.96
N ARG A 217 -36.22 -26.90 -6.08
CA ARG A 217 -35.52 -25.66 -6.46
C ARG A 217 -34.06 -26.01 -6.63
N SER A 218 -33.62 -25.94 -7.88
CA SER A 218 -32.24 -25.94 -8.31
C SER A 218 -31.51 -24.76 -7.65
N ASP A 219 -30.97 -24.96 -6.45
CA ASP A 219 -30.11 -24.00 -5.77
C ASP A 219 -28.66 -24.27 -6.16
N LEU A 220 -28.25 -23.65 -7.27
CA LEU A 220 -26.85 -23.53 -7.68
C LEU A 220 -26.23 -22.22 -7.14
N SER A 221 -26.63 -21.76 -5.95
CA SER A 221 -25.89 -20.72 -5.24
C SER A 221 -24.88 -21.36 -4.29
N LEU A 222 -23.70 -21.66 -4.87
CA LEU A 222 -22.43 -21.79 -4.13
C LEU A 222 -22.13 -20.46 -3.43
N ARG A 223 -22.82 -20.16 -2.33
CA ARG A 223 -22.52 -19.02 -1.46
C ARG A 223 -21.25 -19.35 -0.68
N GLN A 224 -20.10 -19.18 -1.34
CA GLN A 224 -18.81 -19.19 -0.68
C GLN A 224 -18.85 -18.13 0.44
N GLN A 225 -18.82 -18.58 1.70
CA GLN A 225 -18.57 -17.67 2.80
C GLN A 225 -17.20 -17.01 2.55
N PRO A 226 -17.10 -15.68 2.69
CA PRO A 226 -15.81 -15.02 2.54
C PRO A 226 -14.79 -15.64 3.51
N PRO A 227 -13.55 -15.93 3.04
CA PRO A 227 -12.55 -16.58 3.85
C PRO A 227 -12.27 -15.83 5.16
N PRO A 228 -11.98 -16.53 6.27
CA PRO A 228 -11.68 -15.87 7.54
C PRO A 228 -10.46 -14.94 7.40
N MET A 229 -10.61 -13.68 7.80
CA MET A 229 -9.57 -12.66 7.75
C MET A 229 -8.91 -12.44 9.11
N LYS A 230 -7.69 -11.89 9.14
CA LYS A 230 -6.98 -11.40 10.33
C LYS A 230 -6.49 -9.97 10.09
N SER A 231 -6.30 -9.16 11.13
CA SER A 231 -5.66 -7.85 10.99
C SER A 231 -4.13 -7.99 10.97
N CYS A 232 -3.47 -7.23 10.09
CA CYS A 232 -2.00 -7.10 10.12
C CYS A 232 -1.56 -6.40 11.42
N LEU A 233 -0.52 -6.89 12.10
CA LEU A 233 -0.01 -6.24 13.32
C LEU A 233 0.66 -4.88 13.08
N SER A 234 1.06 -4.58 11.84
CA SER A 234 1.79 -3.34 11.52
C SER A 234 0.90 -2.24 10.94
N CYS A 235 0.05 -2.60 9.97
CA CYS A 235 -0.85 -1.65 9.31
C CYS A 235 -2.34 -1.86 9.63
N HIS A 236 -2.69 -2.86 10.46
CA HIS A 236 -4.06 -3.15 10.90
C HIS A 236 -5.08 -3.51 9.81
N GLN A 237 -4.71 -3.48 8.53
CA GLN A 237 -5.58 -3.89 7.44
C GLN A 237 -5.96 -5.38 7.54
N GLN A 238 -7.19 -5.71 7.12
CA GLN A 238 -7.63 -7.09 6.97
C GLN A 238 -6.82 -7.80 5.88
N ILE A 239 -6.15 -8.88 6.27
CA ILE A 239 -5.38 -9.78 5.41
C ILE A 239 -5.90 -11.21 5.58
N HIS A 240 -5.67 -12.08 4.60
CA HIS A 240 -6.05 -13.49 4.71
C HIS A 240 -5.42 -14.15 5.95
N ARG A 241 -6.18 -14.96 6.70
CA ARG A 241 -5.73 -15.54 7.99
C ARG A 241 -4.41 -16.31 7.90
N ASN A 242 -4.14 -16.96 6.76
CA ASN A 242 -2.92 -17.72 6.53
C ASN A 242 -1.83 -16.95 5.74
N ALA A 243 -2.01 -15.66 5.46
CA ALA A 243 -0.97 -14.87 4.76
C ALA A 243 0.29 -14.77 5.64
N PRO A 244 1.49 -15.17 5.14
CA PRO A 244 2.73 -15.10 5.89
C PRO A 244 3.28 -13.67 6.00
N ILE A 245 2.91 -12.80 5.05
CA ILE A 245 3.36 -11.42 4.93
C ILE A 245 2.15 -10.56 4.54
N CYS A 246 2.05 -9.34 5.08
CA CYS A 246 1.02 -8.39 4.65
C CYS A 246 1.28 -7.95 3.19
N PRO A 247 0.30 -8.04 2.27
CA PRO A 247 0.51 -7.64 0.88
C PRO A 247 0.77 -6.13 0.74
N LEU A 248 0.25 -5.33 1.68
CA LEU A 248 0.34 -3.86 1.66
C LEU A 248 1.65 -3.33 2.24
N CYS A 249 1.99 -3.70 3.48
CA CYS A 249 3.18 -3.14 4.16
C CYS A 249 4.37 -4.10 4.22
N LYS A 250 4.26 -5.31 3.67
CA LYS A 250 5.28 -6.37 3.68
C LYS A 250 5.76 -6.82 5.08
N ALA A 251 5.10 -6.40 6.15
CA ALA A 251 5.42 -6.88 7.49
C ALA A 251 5.06 -8.37 7.66
N LYS A 252 5.92 -9.11 8.36
CA LYS A 252 5.74 -10.55 8.62
C LYS A 252 4.59 -10.76 9.61
N SER A 253 3.62 -11.58 9.22
CA SER A 253 2.47 -11.87 10.06
C SER A 253 2.76 -13.09 10.95
N ARG A 254 2.74 -12.90 12.27
CA ARG A 254 2.88 -13.99 13.24
C ARG A 254 1.49 -14.49 13.66
N SER A 255 1.30 -15.81 13.66
CA SER A 255 0.11 -16.46 14.22
C SER A 255 0.03 -16.20 15.72
N ARG A 256 -1.17 -15.88 16.24
CA ARG A 256 -1.40 -15.74 17.69
C ARG A 256 -1.36 -17.07 18.45
N ASN A 257 -1.48 -18.22 17.76
CA ASN A 257 -1.44 -19.55 18.37
C ASN A 257 -0.42 -20.44 17.65
N PRO A 258 0.88 -20.39 18.00
CA PRO A 258 1.86 -21.31 17.47
C PRO A 258 1.61 -22.73 18.02
N LYS A 259 1.50 -23.73 17.13
CA LYS A 259 1.46 -25.14 17.53
C LYS A 259 2.77 -25.47 18.26
N LYS A 260 2.70 -26.00 19.47
CA LYS A 260 3.88 -26.40 20.27
C LYS A 260 4.73 -27.38 19.44
N PRO A 261 6.06 -27.18 19.33
CA PRO A 261 6.92 -28.14 18.67
C PRO A 261 6.92 -29.46 19.45
N LYS A 262 6.72 -30.58 18.74
CA LYS A 262 6.86 -31.92 19.32
C LYS A 262 8.32 -32.11 19.73
N LYS A 263 8.58 -32.44 21.00
CA LYS A 263 9.91 -32.85 21.47
C LYS A 263 10.34 -34.08 20.65
N LYS A 264 11.53 -34.02 20.05
CA LYS A 264 12.24 -35.21 19.58
C LYS A 264 12.86 -35.84 20.83
N ASP A 265 12.38 -37.02 21.21
CA ASP A 265 13.09 -37.88 22.15
C ASP A 265 14.43 -38.28 21.52
N HIS A 266 15.49 -38.18 22.32
CA HIS A 266 16.84 -38.63 22.01
C HIS A 266 17.00 -40.09 22.45
#